data_AF-A0A9D9P7T1-F1
#
_entry.id   AF-A0A9D9P7T1-F1
#
_cell.length_a   1.000
_cell.length_b   1.000
_cell.length_c   1.000
_cell.angle_alpha   90.00
_cell.angle_beta   90.00
_cell.angle_gamma   90.00
#
_symmetry.space_group_name_H-M   'P 1'
#
loop_
_entity.id
_entity.type
_entity.pdbx_description
1 polymer ?
#
loop_
_entity_poly.entity_id
_entity_poly.type
_entity_poly.pdbx_seq_one_letter_code
_entity_poly.pdbx_strand_id
1 'polypeptide(L)'
;MVYQGLPDKVYNVLHPSDNGYRHMVTVLQRTVPEGAIVASWEWEFSIESDRRIIYPPTQVVNVYTRYLMLCQRLPDNMHDAISSDPDYILVGSFGSWTKMYDRYINPRNLQLVARHGVYSLYRVVK
;
A
#
# COMPACT_ATOMS: atom_id res chain seq x y z
N MET A 1 -10.89 -25.07 -15.43
CA MET A 1 -11.82 -23.95 -15.16
C MET A 1 -10.97 -22.69 -15.07
N VAL A 2 -10.85 -21.95 -16.17
CA VAL A 2 -10.07 -20.71 -16.22
C VAL A 2 -10.97 -19.63 -15.65
N TYR A 3 -10.58 -19.01 -14.53
CA TYR A 3 -11.31 -17.86 -13.97
C TYR A 3 -11.34 -16.75 -15.03
N GLN A 4 -12.50 -16.55 -15.66
CA GLN A 4 -12.69 -15.42 -16.55
C GLN A 4 -12.66 -14.13 -15.71
N GLY A 5 -11.63 -13.32 -15.95
CA GLY A 5 -11.55 -11.93 -15.49
C GLY A 5 -11.17 -11.77 -14.03
N LEU A 6 -9.96 -12.18 -13.63
CA LEU A 6 -9.30 -11.46 -12.55
C LEU A 6 -9.27 -9.98 -12.96
N PRO A 7 -9.66 -9.03 -12.08
CA PRO A 7 -9.48 -7.62 -12.37
C PRO A 7 -8.02 -7.40 -12.80
N ASP A 8 -7.74 -6.60 -13.84
CA ASP A 8 -6.37 -6.39 -14.36
C ASP A 8 -5.36 -6.08 -13.24
N LYS A 9 -5.84 -5.43 -12.16
CA LYS A 9 -5.10 -5.15 -10.94
C LYS A 9 -4.55 -6.40 -10.23
N VAL A 10 -5.32 -7.49 -10.16
CA VAL A 10 -4.91 -8.76 -9.53
C VAL A 10 -3.98 -9.55 -10.46
N TYR A 11 -4.23 -9.51 -11.78
CA TYR A 11 -3.35 -10.16 -12.76
C TYR A 11 -1.92 -9.61 -12.71
N ASN A 12 -1.77 -8.28 -12.62
CA ASN A 12 -0.46 -7.62 -12.53
C ASN A 12 0.30 -7.90 -11.23
N VAL A 13 -0.38 -8.36 -10.17
CA VAL A 13 0.27 -8.85 -8.94
C VAL A 13 0.88 -10.22 -9.17
N LEU A 14 0.16 -11.10 -9.85
CA LEU A 14 0.58 -12.48 -10.09
C LEU A 14 1.57 -12.60 -11.25
N HIS A 15 1.57 -11.61 -12.14
CA HIS A 15 2.41 -11.56 -13.34
C HIS A 15 3.02 -10.16 -13.53
N PRO A 16 3.93 -9.72 -12.64
CA PRO A 16 4.61 -8.44 -12.82
C PRO A 16 5.41 -8.48 -14.12
N SER A 17 5.15 -7.51 -15.01
CA SER A 17 5.84 -7.39 -16.31
C SER A 17 7.17 -6.63 -16.20
N ASP A 18 7.51 -6.10 -15.02
CA ASP A 18 8.70 -5.30 -14.79
C ASP A 18 9.41 -5.62 -13.46
N ASN A 19 10.60 -5.03 -13.28
CA ASN A 19 11.38 -5.11 -12.04
C ASN A 19 10.94 -4.05 -11.00
N GLY A 20 9.69 -3.59 -11.04
CA GLY A 20 9.17 -2.50 -10.20
C GLY A 20 9.38 -2.74 -8.70
N TYR A 21 9.18 -3.98 -8.24
CA TYR A 21 9.45 -4.39 -6.86
C TYR A 21 10.91 -4.14 -6.46
N ARG A 22 11.88 -4.64 -7.25
CA ARG A 22 13.32 -4.50 -6.96
C ARG A 22 13.77 -3.04 -6.96
N HIS A 23 13.26 -2.25 -7.92
CA HIS A 23 13.54 -0.82 -7.97
C HIS A 23 12.96 -0.10 -6.74
N MET A 24 11.75 -0.44 -6.32
CA MET A 24 11.13 0.18 -5.15
C MET A 24 11.84 -0.20 -3.84
N VAL A 25 12.32 -1.44 -3.69
CA VAL A 25 13.19 -1.83 -2.55
C VAL A 25 14.44 -0.94 -2.50
N THR A 26 15.08 -0.72 -3.66
CA THR A 26 16.26 0.16 -3.76
C THR A 26 15.91 1.61 -3.38
N VAL A 27 14.75 2.11 -3.81
CA VAL A 27 14.28 3.45 -3.46
C VAL A 27 14.05 3.58 -1.96
N LEU A 28 13.38 2.62 -1.32
CA LEU A 28 13.14 2.63 0.13
C LEU A 28 14.45 2.72 0.91
N GLN A 29 15.42 1.87 0.57
CA GLN A 29 16.74 1.86 1.22
C GLN A 29 17.50 3.17 1.02
N ARG A 30 17.43 3.80 -0.16
CA ARG A 30 18.19 5.03 -0.45
C ARG A 30 17.53 6.32 0.01
N THR A 31 16.21 6.34 0.10
CA THR A 31 15.45 7.59 0.23
C THR A 31 14.76 7.74 1.57
N VAL A 32 14.26 6.64 2.13
CA VAL A 32 13.57 6.67 3.43
C VAL A 32 14.63 6.64 4.53
N PRO A 33 14.65 7.60 5.47
CA PRO A 33 15.54 7.54 6.63
C PRO A 33 15.27 6.31 7.50
N GLU A 34 16.30 5.77 8.16
CA GLU A 34 16.18 4.56 9.01
C GLU A 34 15.10 4.65 10.10
N GLY A 35 14.92 5.83 10.70
CA GLY A 35 13.92 6.06 11.75
C GLY A 35 12.51 6.38 11.24
N ALA A 36 12.33 6.59 9.94
CA ALA A 36 11.06 7.01 9.37
C ALA A 36 10.07 5.84 9.26
N ILE A 37 8.80 6.11 9.51
CA ILE A 37 7.72 5.13 9.46
C ILE A 37 7.09 5.11 8.06
N VAL A 38 7.07 3.94 7.42
CA VAL A 38 6.39 3.72 6.14
C VAL A 38 5.08 2.97 6.38
N ALA A 39 3.93 3.57 6.09
CA ALA A 39 2.67 2.84 6.04
C ALA A 39 2.49 2.15 4.68
N SER A 40 2.14 0.86 4.69
CA SER A 40 1.94 0.08 3.46
C SER A 40 0.98 -1.07 3.68
N TRP A 41 0.37 -1.57 2.60
CA TRP A 41 -0.32 -2.86 2.58
C TRP A 41 0.44 -3.91 1.76
N GLU A 42 1.55 -3.49 1.16
CA GLU A 42 2.45 -4.30 0.35
C GLU A 42 3.42 -5.02 1.29
N TRP A 43 2.95 -6.12 1.89
CA TRP A 43 3.68 -6.89 2.90
C TRP A 43 4.97 -7.51 2.36
N GLU A 44 5.05 -7.73 1.04
CA GLU A 44 6.20 -8.34 0.37
C GLU A 44 7.48 -7.52 0.58
N PHE A 45 7.38 -6.21 0.83
CA PHE A 45 8.56 -5.38 1.09
C PHE A 45 9.25 -5.69 2.41
N SER A 46 8.58 -6.34 3.38
CA SER A 46 9.24 -6.81 4.61
C SER A 46 10.29 -7.88 4.36
N ILE A 47 10.26 -8.53 3.18
CA ILE A 47 11.19 -9.62 2.86
C ILE A 47 12.60 -9.06 2.60
N GLU A 48 12.69 -7.88 1.97
CA GLU A 48 13.97 -7.35 1.45
C GLU A 48 14.30 -5.92 1.91
N SER A 49 13.34 -5.16 2.42
CA SER A 49 13.57 -3.81 2.96
C SER A 49 13.91 -3.88 4.45
N ASP A 50 14.93 -3.11 4.86
CA ASP A 50 15.30 -2.89 6.27
C ASP A 50 14.52 -1.73 6.92
N ARG A 51 13.76 -0.96 6.12
CA ARG A 51 12.96 0.18 6.60
C ARG A 51 11.80 -0.27 7.47
N ARG A 52 11.44 0.59 8.43
CA ARG A 52 10.32 0.38 9.34
C ARG A 52 8.99 0.52 8.60
N ILE A 53 8.49 -0.59 8.08
CA ILE A 53 7.18 -0.67 7.42
C ILE A 53 6.13 -1.15 8.43
N ILE A 54 5.04 -0.41 8.54
CA ILE A 54 3.87 -0.76 9.33
C ILE A 54 2.72 -1.14 8.41
N TYR A 55 1.94 -2.12 8.85
CA TYR A 55 0.83 -2.68 8.10
C TYR A 55 -0.49 -2.40 8.83
N PRO A 56 -1.63 -2.36 8.11
CA PRO A 56 -2.93 -2.30 8.74
C PRO A 56 -3.10 -3.45 9.74
N PRO A 57 -3.63 -3.19 10.94
CA PRO A 57 -3.91 -4.25 11.91
C PRO A 57 -4.80 -5.35 11.30
N THR A 58 -4.62 -6.60 11.69
CA THR A 58 -5.38 -7.74 11.16
C THR A 58 -6.90 -7.54 11.23
N GLN A 59 -7.38 -6.88 12.28
CA GLN A 59 -8.80 -6.52 12.43
C GLN A 59 -9.28 -5.61 11.30
N VAL A 60 -8.46 -4.63 10.92
CA VAL A 60 -8.73 -3.71 9.81
C VAL A 60 -8.72 -4.48 8.49
N VAL A 61 -7.71 -5.33 8.27
CA VAL A 61 -7.63 -6.18 7.07
C VAL A 61 -8.88 -7.03 6.91
N ASN A 62 -9.32 -7.70 7.97
CA ASN A 62 -10.50 -8.57 7.94
C ASN A 62 -11.78 -7.84 7.57
N VAL A 63 -11.97 -6.61 8.03
CA VAL A 63 -13.15 -5.81 7.68
C VAL A 63 -13.09 -5.34 6.23
N TYR A 64 -11.94 -4.90 5.74
CA TYR A 64 -11.80 -4.53 4.32
C TYR A 64 -11.99 -5.74 3.41
N THR A 65 -11.49 -6.92 3.80
CA THR A 65 -11.74 -8.17 3.06
C THR A 65 -13.24 -8.48 2.99
N ARG A 66 -13.98 -8.34 4.11
CA ARG A 66 -15.44 -8.53 4.11
C ARG A 66 -16.17 -7.50 3.23
N TYR A 67 -15.75 -6.24 3.30
CA TYR A 67 -16.30 -5.16 2.46
C TYR A 67 -16.09 -5.48 0.96
N LEU A 68 -14.87 -5.83 0.55
CA LEU A 68 -14.51 -6.03 -0.85
C LEU A 68 -15.00 -7.36 -1.42
N MET A 69 -14.90 -8.45 -0.67
CA MET A 69 -15.18 -9.80 -1.17
C MET A 69 -16.61 -10.27 -0.90
N LEU A 70 -17.24 -9.78 0.16
CA LEU A 70 -18.60 -10.18 0.55
C LEU A 70 -19.64 -9.07 0.36
N CYS A 71 -19.23 -7.94 -0.23
CA CYS A 71 -20.07 -6.75 -0.44
C CYS A 71 -20.78 -6.26 0.83
N GLN A 72 -20.18 -6.49 2.00
CA GLN A 72 -20.71 -5.98 3.27
C GLN A 72 -20.47 -4.48 3.37
N ARG A 73 -21.24 -3.78 4.21
CA ARG A 73 -21.00 -2.34 4.46
C ARG A 73 -19.68 -2.13 5.22
N LEU A 74 -18.88 -1.16 4.78
CA LEU A 74 -17.71 -0.71 5.54
C LEU A 74 -18.19 0.06 6.79
N PRO A 75 -17.77 -0.32 8.02
CA PRO A 75 -18.14 0.41 9.22
C PRO A 75 -17.66 1.86 9.18
N ASP A 76 -18.51 2.79 9.63
CA ASP A 76 -18.20 4.23 9.64
C ASP A 76 -17.03 4.56 10.60
N ASN A 77 -16.73 3.71 11.57
CA ASN A 77 -15.57 3.87 12.46
C ASN A 77 -14.28 3.28 11.89
N MET A 78 -14.30 2.70 10.68
CA MET A 78 -13.11 2.14 10.04
C MET A 78 -12.21 3.21 9.40
N HIS A 79 -12.39 4.46 9.82
CA HIS A 79 -11.71 5.64 9.32
C HIS A 79 -10.29 5.85 9.86
N ASP A 80 -9.86 5.08 10.86
CA ASP A 80 -8.54 5.24 11.51
C ASP A 80 -7.57 4.08 11.25
N ALA A 81 -7.73 3.40 10.11
CA ALA A 81 -6.93 2.24 9.72
C ALA A 81 -5.40 2.48 9.71
N ILE A 82 -4.96 3.73 9.54
CA ILE A 82 -3.55 4.13 9.61
C ILE A 82 -3.34 4.83 10.96
N SER A 83 -3.01 4.04 11.99
CA SER A 83 -3.02 4.53 13.37
C SER A 83 -1.74 5.25 13.82
N SER A 84 -0.76 5.48 12.93
CA SER A 84 0.64 5.65 13.34
C SER A 84 1.33 6.94 12.88
N ASP A 85 0.61 7.91 12.32
CA ASP A 85 1.20 9.16 11.78
C ASP A 85 2.46 8.91 10.92
N PRO A 86 2.34 8.17 9.81
CA PRO A 86 3.49 7.74 9.02
C PRO A 86 4.22 8.92 8.38
N ASP A 87 5.53 8.77 8.16
CA ASP A 87 6.33 9.73 7.41
C ASP A 87 6.24 9.48 5.90
N TYR A 88 5.98 8.22 5.52
CA TYR A 88 5.83 7.79 4.12
C TYR A 88 4.66 6.84 3.95
N ILE A 89 4.06 6.83 2.76
CA ILE A 89 3.05 5.86 2.35
C ILE A 89 3.53 5.15 1.09
N LEU A 90 3.65 3.82 1.15
CA LEU A 90 3.92 2.97 0.00
C LEU A 90 2.61 2.36 -0.48
N VAL A 91 2.28 2.60 -1.75
CA VAL A 91 1.06 2.09 -2.38
C VAL A 91 1.46 1.24 -3.57
N GLY A 92 1.10 -0.04 -3.53
CA GLY A 92 1.19 -0.95 -4.66
C GLY A 92 -0.20 -1.44 -5.05
N SER A 93 -0.27 -2.69 -5.48
CA SER A 93 -1.53 -3.27 -5.97
C SER A 93 -2.55 -3.49 -4.86
N PHE A 94 -2.12 -3.91 -3.66
CA PHE A 94 -3.04 -4.14 -2.54
C PHE A 94 -3.65 -2.82 -2.06
N GLY A 95 -2.82 -1.80 -1.83
CA GLY A 95 -3.27 -0.45 -1.49
C GLY A 95 -4.19 0.13 -2.57
N SER A 96 -3.86 -0.07 -3.85
CA SER A 96 -4.66 0.45 -4.98
C SER A 96 -5.98 -0.29 -5.23
N TRP A 97 -6.06 -1.57 -4.86
CA TRP A 97 -7.29 -2.37 -4.96
C TRP A 97 -8.26 -2.01 -3.83
N THR A 98 -7.73 -1.83 -2.63
CA THR A 98 -8.52 -1.60 -1.41
C THR A 98 -8.92 -0.14 -1.20
N LYS A 99 -8.21 0.79 -1.86
CA LYS A 99 -8.40 2.25 -1.72
C LYS A 99 -8.27 2.76 -0.29
N MET A 100 -7.60 2.00 0.59
CA MET A 100 -7.47 2.37 2.01
C MET A 100 -6.72 3.70 2.21
N TYR A 101 -5.82 4.04 1.27
CA TYR A 101 -5.02 5.25 1.33
C TYR A 101 -5.70 6.48 0.70
N ASP A 102 -6.78 6.32 -0.09
CA ASP A 102 -7.36 7.41 -0.90
C ASP A 102 -7.74 8.64 -0.07
N ARG A 103 -8.27 8.44 1.14
CA ARG A 103 -8.64 9.56 2.04
C ARG A 103 -7.44 10.25 2.70
N TYR A 104 -6.29 9.58 2.76
CA TYR A 104 -5.03 10.11 3.30
C TYR A 104 -4.18 10.75 2.19
N ILE A 105 -4.40 10.32 0.94
CA ILE A 105 -3.80 10.90 -0.25
C ILE A 105 -4.54 12.19 -0.61
N ASN A 106 -4.22 13.25 0.14
CA ASN A 106 -4.55 14.61 -0.25
C ASN A 106 -3.32 15.23 -0.93
N PRO A 107 -3.44 15.81 -2.15
CA PRO A 107 -2.32 16.48 -2.83
C PRO A 107 -1.65 17.59 -2.01
N ARG A 108 -2.34 18.15 -1.00
CA ARG A 108 -1.77 19.16 -0.10
C ARG A 108 -0.82 18.57 0.95
N ASN A 109 -0.96 17.30 1.29
CA ASN A 109 -0.27 16.66 2.41
C ASN A 109 0.62 15.49 1.97
N LEU A 110 0.66 15.15 0.67
CA LEU A 110 1.53 14.10 0.14
C LEU A 110 2.37 14.60 -1.04
N GLN A 111 3.65 14.28 -1.00
CA GLN A 111 4.58 14.49 -2.09
C GLN A 111 4.96 13.13 -2.71
N LEU A 112 4.76 12.95 -4.01
CA LEU A 112 5.25 11.77 -4.71
C LEU A 112 6.79 11.79 -4.72
N VAL A 113 7.41 10.73 -4.19
CA VAL A 113 8.86 10.57 -4.11
C VAL A 113 9.37 9.75 -5.29
N ALA A 114 8.70 8.63 -5.56
CA ALA A 114 9.08 7.72 -6.64
C ALA A 114 7.90 6.90 -7.13
N ARG A 115 7.98 6.46 -8.38
CA ARG A 115 7.04 5.51 -8.99
C ARG A 115 7.80 4.49 -9.83
N HIS A 116 7.63 3.21 -9.54
CA HIS A 116 8.24 2.11 -10.29
C HIS A 116 7.24 0.96 -10.42
N GLY A 117 6.91 0.60 -11.66
CA GLY A 117 5.83 -0.34 -11.95
C GLY A 117 4.51 0.07 -11.31
N VAL A 118 3.91 -0.85 -10.57
CA VAL A 118 2.66 -0.63 -9.83
C VAL A 118 2.86 0.16 -8.52
N TYR A 119 4.09 0.35 -8.07
CA TYR A 119 4.40 0.93 -6.78
C TYR A 119 4.60 2.44 -6.87
N SER A 120 4.04 3.17 -5.90
CA SER A 120 4.25 4.59 -5.68
C SER A 120 4.61 4.82 -4.22
N LEU A 121 5.70 5.57 -3.99
CA LEU A 121 6.12 6.01 -2.66
C LEU A 121 5.79 7.49 -2.50
N TYR A 122 5.04 7.83 -1.46
CA TYR A 122 4.70 9.20 -1.09
C TYR A 122 5.35 9.56 0.23
N ARG A 123 5.80 10.80 0.36
CA ARG A 123 6.20 11.41 1.64
C ARG A 123 5.01 12.20 2.18
N VAL A 124 4.74 12.05 3.48
CA VAL A 124 3.75 12.86 4.20
C VAL A 124 4.37 14.23 4.51
N VAL A 125 3.71 15.29 4.07
CA VAL A 125 4.06 16.69 4.35
C VAL A 125 3.21 17.13 5.54
N LYS A 126 3.87 17.39 6.67
CA LYS A 126 3.27 17.85 7.93
C LYS A 126 3.30 19.38 8.01
#